data_AF-A0A1Q8L6T1-F1
#
_entry.id   AF-A0A1Q8L6T1-F1
#
_cell.length_a   1.000
_cell.length_b   1.000
_cell.length_c   1.000
_cell.angle_alpha   90.00
_cell.angle_beta   90.00
_cell.angle_gamma   90.00
#
_symmetry.space_group_name_H-M   'P 1'
#
loop_
_entity.id
_entity.type
_entity.pdbx_description
1 polymer ?
#
loop_
_entity_poly.entity_id
_entity_poly.type
_entity_poly.pdbx_seq_one_letter_code
_entity_poly.pdbx_strand_id
1 'polypeptide(L)' 'MSATSQTVTVDGQIFRVSWQLGTHSRYDFRWLTGPHDYGFTASYSSSEPMTPADVEDAIRGFLAQIDPETGFID' A
#
# COMPACT_ATOMS: atom_id res chain seq x y z
N MET A 1 -16.12 -12.07 -6.76
CA MET A 1 -16.13 -11.00 -5.74
C MET A 1 -15.19 -9.91 -6.23
N SER A 2 -15.69 -8.69 -6.44
CA SER A 2 -14.83 -7.56 -6.83
C SER A 2 -13.92 -7.19 -5.65
N ALA A 3 -12.66 -6.84 -5.92
CA ALA A 3 -11.76 -6.34 -4.88
C ALA A 3 -12.34 -5.03 -4.31
N THR A 4 -12.34 -4.89 -2.99
CA THR A 4 -12.65 -3.61 -2.35
C THR A 4 -11.47 -2.67 -2.57
N SER A 5 -11.70 -1.37 -2.78
CA SER A 5 -10.63 -0.39 -2.92
C SER A 5 -10.95 0.91 -2.21
N GLN A 6 -9.92 1.58 -1.70
CA GLN A 6 -10.01 2.91 -1.11
C GLN A 6 -8.77 3.74 -1.46
N THR A 7 -8.90 5.06 -1.38
CA THR A 7 -7.76 5.99 -1.47
C THR A 7 -7.34 6.41 -0.07
N VAL A 8 -6.04 6.38 0.20
CA VAL A 8 -5.44 6.74 1.49
C VAL A 8 -4.35 7.79 1.26
N THR A 9 -4.27 8.77 2.14
CA THR A 9 -3.19 9.77 2.14
C THR A 9 -2.30 9.55 3.36
N VAL A 10 -1.01 9.33 3.15
CA VAL A 10 -0.01 9.14 4.20
C VAL A 10 1.16 10.08 3.92
N ASP A 11 1.51 10.95 4.86
CA ASP A 11 2.61 11.90 4.74
C ASP A 11 2.56 12.75 3.45
N GLY A 12 1.34 13.10 3.02
CA GLY A 12 1.08 13.86 1.79
C GLY A 12 1.09 13.02 0.50
N GLN A 13 1.41 11.73 0.58
CA GLN A 13 1.41 10.79 -0.55
C GLN A 13 0.08 10.05 -0.66
N ILE A 14 -0.45 9.94 -1.88
CA ILE A 14 -1.75 9.33 -2.13
C ILE A 14 -1.58 7.92 -2.70
N PHE A 15 -2.20 6.94 -2.06
CA PHE A 15 -2.24 5.56 -2.49
C PHE A 15 -3.66 5.10 -2.77
N ARG A 16 -3.85 4.31 -3.84
CA ARG A 16 -5.03 3.45 -3.97
C ARG A 16 -4.69 2.10 -3.40
N VAL A 17 -5.40 1.70 -2.35
CA VAL A 17 -5.29 0.40 -1.71
C VAL A 17 -6.47 -0.45 -2.15
N SER A 18 -6.21 -1.61 -2.74
CA SER A 18 -7.24 -2.58 -3.07
C SER A 18 -6.96 -3.92 -2.41
N TRP A 19 -7.99 -4.63 -1.97
CA TRP A 19 -7.81 -5.87 -1.25
C TRP A 19 -8.88 -6.92 -1.51
N GLN A 20 -8.49 -8.16 -1.26
CA GLN A 20 -9.32 -9.35 -1.32
C GLN A 20 -9.11 -10.12 -0.02
N LEU A 21 -10.14 -10.21 0.81
CA LEU A 21 -10.08 -10.95 2.07
C LEU A 21 -10.27 -12.45 1.86
N GLY A 22 -9.53 -13.25 2.62
CA GLY A 22 -9.60 -14.71 2.61
C GLY A 22 -8.60 -15.32 3.58
N THR A 23 -8.36 -16.63 3.49
CA THR A 23 -7.32 -17.31 4.30
C THR A 23 -5.94 -16.69 4.11
N HIS A 24 -5.68 -16.14 2.92
CA HIS A 24 -4.53 -15.31 2.62
C HIS A 24 -5.03 -13.99 2.03
N SER A 25 -5.31 -13.02 2.89
CA SER A 25 -5.76 -11.71 2.43
C SER A 25 -4.65 -11.03 1.64
N ARG A 26 -5.00 -10.54 0.45
CA ARG A 26 -4.06 -9.85 -0.45
C ARG A 26 -4.42 -8.38 -0.52
N TYR A 27 -3.41 -7.54 -0.41
CA TYR A 27 -3.47 -6.10 -0.59
C TYR A 27 -2.57 -5.67 -1.73
N ASP A 28 -3.05 -4.75 -2.55
CA ASP A 28 -2.33 -4.07 -3.62
C ASP A 28 -2.37 -2.57 -3.35
N PHE A 29 -1.19 -1.96 -3.24
CA PHE A 29 -0.99 -0.56 -2.96
C PHE A 29 -0.41 0.10 -4.21
N ARG A 30 -1.17 0.98 -4.86
CA ARG A 30 -0.70 1.76 -6.01
C ARG A 30 -0.42 3.20 -5.59
N TRP A 31 0.80 3.67 -5.78
CA TRP A 31 1.17 5.06 -5.50
C TRP A 31 0.70 5.97 -6.62
N LEU A 32 -0.20 6.90 -6.31
CA LEU A 32 -0.82 7.79 -7.31
C LEU A 32 -0.08 9.13 -7.50
N THR A 33 0.68 9.55 -6.48
CA THR A 33 1.44 10.82 -6.48
C THR A 33 2.96 10.62 -6.51
N GLY A 34 3.41 9.38 -6.68
CA GLY A 34 4.83 9.04 -6.65
C GLY A 34 5.57 9.57 -7.88
N PRO A 35 6.91 9.69 -7.79
CA PRO A 35 7.73 10.12 -8.91
C PRO A 35 7.71 9.12 -10.09
N HIS A 36 7.34 7.87 -9.83
CA HIS A 36 7.23 6.79 -10.81
C HIS A 36 5.95 5.96 -10.57
N ASP A 37 5.59 5.10 -11.52
CA ASP A 37 4.43 4.19 -11.41
C ASP A 37 4.73 2.99 -10.49
N TYR A 38 4.97 3.29 -9.22
CA TYR A 38 5.26 2.29 -8.20
C TYR A 38 4.02 1.84 -7.43
N GLY A 39 4.22 0.69 -6.81
CA GLY A 39 3.30 0.08 -5.87
C GLY A 39 3.95 -1.15 -5.24
N PHE A 40 3.24 -1.75 -4.30
CA PHE A 40 3.66 -2.99 -3.68
C PHE A 40 2.46 -3.83 -3.30
N THR A 41 2.70 -5.12 -3.08
CA THR A 41 1.66 -6.04 -2.62
C THR A 41 2.03 -6.61 -1.26
N ALA A 42 1.06 -6.70 -0.37
CA ALA A 42 1.20 -7.38 0.92
C ALA A 42 0.23 -8.56 1.00
N SER A 43 0.64 -9.63 1.69
CA SER A 43 -0.20 -10.79 1.94
C SER A 43 -0.17 -11.13 3.42
N TYR A 44 -1.35 -11.41 3.99
CA TYR A 44 -1.51 -11.72 5.40
C TYR A 44 -2.25 -13.03 5.58
N SER A 45 -1.77 -13.89 6.49
CA SER A 45 -2.42 -15.14 6.89
C SER A 45 -3.59 -14.90 7.88
N SER A 46 -4.34 -13.83 7.66
CA SER A 46 -5.53 -13.48 8.42
C SER A 46 -6.66 -13.17 7.45
N SER A 47 -7.86 -13.59 7.79
CA SER A 47 -9.08 -13.22 7.09
C SER A 47 -9.63 -11.86 7.52
N GLU A 48 -9.08 -11.28 8.58
CA GLU A 48 -9.45 -9.95 9.05
C GLU A 48 -8.77 -8.87 8.19
N PRO A 49 -9.49 -7.77 7.88
CA PRO A 49 -8.88 -6.67 7.17
C PRO A 49 -7.82 -5.97 8.03
N MET A 50 -6.77 -5.46 7.38
CA MET A 50 -5.83 -4.52 7.98
C MET A 50 -6.56 -3.35 8.61
N THR A 51 -6.10 -2.93 9.79
CA THR A 51 -6.56 -1.68 10.39
C THR A 51 -6.03 -0.48 9.60
N PRO A 52 -6.61 0.72 9.75
CA PRO A 52 -6.04 1.92 9.15
C PRO A 52 -4.57 2.14 9.53
N ALA A 53 -4.19 1.86 10.79
CA ALA A 53 -2.80 2.00 11.25
C ALA A 53 -1.86 1.03 10.52
N ASP A 54 -2.27 -0.24 10.34
CA ASP A 54 -1.46 -1.22 9.60
C ASP A 54 -1.24 -0.78 8.14
N VAL A 55 -2.27 -0.19 7.51
CA VAL A 55 -2.20 0.33 6.13
C VAL A 55 -1.20 1.49 6.05
N GLU A 56 -1.25 2.41 7.01
CA GLU A 56 -0.31 3.53 7.07
C GLU A 56 1.13 3.06 7.29
N ASP A 57 1.36 2.11 8.20
CA ASP A 57 2.69 1.59 8.50
C ASP A 57 3.29 0.83 7.33
N ALA A 58 2.49 0.04 6.60
CA ALA A 58 2.92 -0.59 5.36
C ALA A 58 3.36 0.43 4.31
N ILE A 59 2.59 1.52 4.16
CA ILE A 59 2.92 2.62 3.22
C ILE A 59 4.20 3.33 3.65
N ARG A 60 4.36 3.69 4.94
CA ARG A 60 5.58 4.34 5.44
C ARG A 60 6.81 3.45 5.27
N GLY A 61 6.68 2.15 5.51
CA GLY A 61 7.76 1.19 5.29
C GLY A 61 8.21 1.09 3.83
N PHE A 62 7.27 1.21 2.88
CA PHE A 62 7.59 1.30 1.46
C PHE A 62 8.26 2.64 1.10
N LEU A 63 7.71 3.77 1.56
CA LEU A 63 8.27 5.11 1.30
C LEU A 63 9.70 5.26 1.85
N ALA A 64 10.02 4.60 2.97
CA ALA A 64 11.36 4.60 3.55
C ALA A 64 12.43 3.91 2.70
N GLN A 65 12.03 3.11 1.70
CA GLN A 65 12.94 2.47 0.73
C GLN A 65 13.24 3.37 -0.47
N ILE A 66 12.52 4.49 -0.60
CA ILE A 66 12.65 5.41 -1.73
C ILE A 66 13.74 6.43 -1.41
N ASP A 67 14.73 6.51 -2.29
CA ASP A 67 15.70 7.59 -2.30
C ASP A 67 14.95 8.93 -2.55
N PRO A 68 15.03 9.91 -1.63
CA PRO A 68 14.32 11.17 -1.77
C PRO A 68 14.91 12.10 -2.85
N GLU A 69 16.17 11.92 -3.25
CA GLU A 69 16.82 12.71 -4.29
C GLU A 69 16.46 12.19 -5.69
N THR A 70 16.43 10.87 -5.84
CA THR A 70 16.26 10.24 -7.17
C THR A 70 14.86 9.67 -7.40
N GLY A 71 14.11 9.36 -6.34
CA GLY A 71 12.80 8.74 -6.39
C GLY A 71 12.83 7.24 -6.68
N PHE A 72 14.00 6.60 -6.74
CA PHE A 72 14.14 5.15 -6.98
C PHE A 72 14.15 4.34 -5.68
N ILE A 73 13.80 3.06 -5.79
CA ILE A 73 13.93 2.06 -4.71
C ILE A 73 15.36 1.50 -4.78
N ASP A 74 16.06 1.44 -3.65
CA ASP A 74 17.38 0.81 -3.51
C ASP A 74 17.27 -0.68 -3.10
#